data_AF-A0A2Z6D0H1-F1
#
_entry.id   AF-A0A2Z6D0H1-F1
#
_cell.length_a   1.000
_cell.length_b   1.000
_cell.length_c   1.000
_cell.angle_alpha   90.00
_cell.angle_beta   90.00
_cell.angle_gamma   90.00
#
_symmetry.space_group_name_H-M   'P 1'
#
loop_
_entity.id
_entity.type
_entity.pdbx_description
1 polymer ?
#
loop_
_entity_poly.entity_id
_entity_poly.type
_entity_poly.pdbx_seq_one_letter_code
_entity_poly.pdbx_strand_id
1 'polypeptide(L)'
;MAVFEGTFTQTEPLRFAVVIGRFNDLVTAKLVEGCQDCLKRHGVDPNPHGNQVDYVWVPGSFEVPIVARQLALSQRYDAIICLGAVIRGQTPHFDYVSSEVAKGIAAASFQTGVPVIFGILTVDTMQQALERAGIKANHGWEYAMNALEMASLMRKLRSNLTETYTLNPQPLPAAHGQESIINSQ
;
A
#
# COMPACT_ATOMS: atom_id res chain seq x y z
N MET A 1 -25.27 1.18 -15.49
CA MET A 1 -24.27 1.72 -14.55
C MET A 1 -23.44 0.55 -14.05
N ALA A 2 -22.12 0.62 -14.07
CA ALA A 2 -21.27 -0.48 -13.58
C ALA A 2 -20.84 -0.20 -12.14
N VAL A 3 -20.85 -1.23 -11.28
CA VAL A 3 -20.40 -1.18 -9.88
C VAL A 3 -19.21 -2.12 -9.76
N PHE A 4 -18.11 -1.66 -9.16
CA PHE A 4 -16.90 -2.45 -8.94
C PHE A 4 -16.55 -2.43 -7.47
N GLU A 5 -16.43 -3.62 -6.89
CA GLU A 5 -16.05 -3.82 -5.49
C GLU A 5 -14.87 -4.81 -5.42
N GLY A 6 -14.00 -4.59 -4.43
CA GLY A 6 -12.96 -5.55 -4.09
C GLY A 6 -13.56 -6.80 -3.45
N THR A 7 -12.80 -7.88 -3.44
CA THR A 7 -13.17 -9.14 -2.81
C THR A 7 -12.02 -9.63 -1.94
N PHE A 8 -12.36 -10.28 -0.83
CA PHE A 8 -11.38 -10.87 0.08
C PHE A 8 -11.07 -12.34 -0.25
N THR A 9 -11.71 -12.86 -1.29
CA THR A 9 -11.58 -14.24 -1.78
C THR A 9 -10.90 -14.24 -3.14
N GLN A 10 -10.28 -15.37 -3.54
CA GLN A 10 -9.52 -15.52 -4.80
C GLN A 10 -8.23 -14.71 -4.78
N THR A 11 -7.41 -14.97 -3.77
CA THR A 11 -6.14 -14.30 -3.51
C THR A 11 -4.98 -14.85 -4.32
N GLU A 12 -5.18 -15.89 -5.11
CA GLU A 12 -4.20 -16.35 -6.09
C GLU A 12 -4.41 -15.62 -7.43
N PRO A 13 -3.37 -15.04 -8.07
CA PRO A 13 -1.96 -14.90 -7.66
C PRO A 13 -1.63 -13.49 -7.10
N LEU A 14 -2.36 -12.99 -6.11
CA LEU A 14 -2.06 -11.69 -5.50
C LEU A 14 -0.69 -11.70 -4.81
N ARG A 15 0.09 -10.65 -5.04
CA ARG A 15 1.39 -10.44 -4.38
C ARG A 15 1.36 -9.17 -3.55
N PHE A 16 1.89 -9.27 -2.34
CA PHE A 16 1.95 -8.19 -1.38
C PHE A 16 3.39 -7.91 -0.97
N ALA A 17 3.67 -6.67 -0.59
CA ALA A 17 4.84 -6.35 0.20
C ALA A 17 4.42 -5.70 1.50
N VAL A 18 5.08 -6.03 2.60
CA VAL A 18 4.88 -5.42 3.91
C VAL A 18 6.14 -4.64 4.27
N VAL A 19 6.01 -3.32 4.37
CA VAL A 19 7.12 -2.43 4.76
C VAL A 19 6.96 -2.08 6.23
N ILE A 20 7.93 -2.44 7.07
CA ILE A 20 7.78 -2.43 8.53
C ILE A 20 8.83 -1.53 9.17
N GLY A 21 8.39 -0.52 9.91
CA GLY A 21 9.24 0.24 10.81
C GLY A 21 9.65 -0.58 12.04
N ARG A 22 10.95 -0.71 12.31
CA ARG A 22 11.46 -1.43 13.49
C ARG A 22 11.21 -0.69 14.80
N PHE A 23 11.18 0.64 14.78
CA PHE A 23 10.93 1.43 15.97
C PHE A 23 9.55 1.13 16.57
N ASN A 24 9.44 1.13 17.91
CA ASN A 24 8.27 0.66 18.68
C ASN A 24 7.91 -0.82 18.42
N ASP A 25 8.90 -1.70 18.47
CA ASP A 25 8.78 -3.15 18.18
C ASP A 25 7.70 -3.88 18.98
N LEU A 26 7.49 -3.51 20.25
CA LEU A 26 6.40 -4.04 21.09
C LEU A 26 5.01 -3.86 20.45
N VAL A 27 4.84 -2.82 19.64
CA VAL A 27 3.59 -2.52 18.92
C VAL A 27 3.67 -3.08 17.50
N THR A 28 4.76 -2.81 16.78
CA THR A 28 4.85 -3.16 15.35
C THR A 28 4.92 -4.66 15.14
N ALA A 29 5.56 -5.43 16.02
CA ALA A 29 5.53 -6.90 15.96
C ALA A 29 4.10 -7.45 16.05
N LYS A 30 3.25 -6.85 16.90
CA LYS A 30 1.84 -7.26 17.01
C LYS A 30 1.00 -6.86 15.81
N LEU A 31 1.27 -5.71 15.21
CA LEU A 31 0.64 -5.35 13.93
C LEU A 31 1.02 -6.36 12.83
N VAL A 32 2.29 -6.77 12.77
CA VAL A 32 2.76 -7.78 11.82
C VAL A 32 2.05 -9.12 12.06
N GLU A 33 1.97 -9.59 13.30
CA GLU A 33 1.24 -10.83 13.65
C GLU A 33 -0.22 -10.77 13.17
N GLY A 34 -0.92 -9.66 13.42
CA GLY A 34 -2.32 -9.48 12.99
C GLY A 34 -2.49 -9.42 11.47
N CYS A 35 -1.55 -8.76 10.78
CA CYS A 35 -1.50 -8.70 9.32
C CYS A 35 -1.30 -10.10 8.73
N GLN A 36 -0.36 -10.88 9.28
CA GLN A 36 -0.05 -12.23 8.83
C GLN A 36 -1.23 -13.19 9.04
N ASP A 37 -1.88 -13.15 10.21
CA ASP A 37 -3.05 -13.98 10.50
C ASP A 37 -4.21 -13.67 9.55
N CYS A 38 -4.45 -12.38 9.27
CA CYS A 38 -5.45 -11.95 8.30
C CYS A 38 -5.16 -12.49 6.90
N LEU A 39 -3.94 -12.26 6.38
CA LEU A 39 -3.54 -12.73 5.05
C LEU A 39 -3.69 -14.26 4.94
N LYS A 40 -3.20 -15.00 5.95
CA LYS A 40 -3.30 -16.46 6.00
C LYS A 40 -4.74 -16.96 5.93
N ARG A 41 -5.65 -16.38 6.73
CA ARG A 41 -7.05 -16.81 6.78
C ARG A 41 -7.84 -16.45 5.51
N HIS A 42 -7.31 -15.54 4.70
CA HIS A 42 -7.88 -15.20 3.40
C HIS A 42 -7.18 -15.90 2.22
N GLY A 43 -6.28 -16.85 2.51
CA GLY A 43 -5.66 -17.69 1.48
C GLY A 43 -4.43 -17.08 0.81
N VAL A 44 -3.78 -16.10 1.43
CA VAL A 44 -2.44 -15.63 1.04
C VAL A 44 -1.43 -16.33 1.95
N ASP A 45 -0.39 -16.96 1.41
CA ASP A 45 0.70 -17.53 2.19
C ASP A 45 1.61 -16.41 2.76
N PRO A 46 1.57 -16.14 4.07
CA PRO A 46 2.41 -15.11 4.67
C PRO A 46 3.86 -15.58 4.91
N ASN A 47 4.23 -16.81 4.54
CA ASN A 47 5.57 -17.36 4.78
C ASN A 47 6.64 -16.48 4.10
N PRO A 48 7.64 -15.96 4.83
CA PRO A 48 8.73 -15.18 4.25
C PRO A 48 9.60 -15.92 3.22
N HIS A 49 9.53 -17.26 3.20
CA HIS A 49 10.18 -18.10 2.20
C HIS A 49 9.24 -18.50 1.06
N GLY A 50 7.98 -18.05 1.10
CA GLY A 50 7.00 -18.22 0.05
C GLY A 50 7.21 -17.22 -1.09
N ASN A 51 6.18 -17.05 -1.93
CA ASN A 51 6.24 -16.21 -3.14
C ASN A 51 5.14 -15.14 -3.22
N GLN A 52 4.28 -15.02 -2.19
CA GLN A 52 3.15 -14.09 -2.18
C GLN A 52 3.38 -12.85 -1.32
N VAL A 53 4.24 -12.91 -0.29
CA VAL A 53 4.45 -11.78 0.63
C VAL A 53 5.93 -11.53 0.88
N ASP A 54 6.42 -10.38 0.45
CA ASP A 54 7.76 -9.89 0.79
C ASP A 54 7.71 -9.01 2.04
N TYR A 55 8.66 -9.19 2.96
CA TYR A 55 8.78 -8.36 4.17
C TYR A 55 10.04 -7.50 4.12
N VAL A 56 9.87 -6.18 4.18
CA VAL A 56 10.97 -5.22 4.12
C VAL A 56 11.00 -4.38 5.38
N TRP A 57 12.05 -4.57 6.17
CA TRP A 57 12.22 -3.88 7.45
C TRP A 57 13.05 -2.61 7.29
N VAL A 58 12.56 -1.50 7.81
CA VAL A 58 13.22 -0.19 7.81
C VAL A 58 13.46 0.29 9.24
N PRO A 59 14.41 1.23 9.48
CA PRO A 59 14.73 1.70 10.83
C PRO A 59 13.52 2.26 11.59
N GLY A 60 12.77 3.18 10.98
CA GLY A 60 11.56 3.75 11.57
C GLY A 60 10.49 4.07 10.53
N SER A 61 9.37 4.63 11.01
CA SER A 61 8.23 4.97 10.15
C SER A 61 8.59 6.00 9.06
N PHE A 62 9.60 6.85 9.31
CA PHE A 62 10.00 7.92 8.39
C PHE A 62 10.57 7.38 7.07
N GLU A 63 11.21 6.20 7.08
CA GLU A 63 11.76 5.55 5.88
C GLU A 63 10.72 4.70 5.14
N VAL A 64 9.55 4.43 5.73
CA VAL A 64 8.52 3.59 5.12
C VAL A 64 8.04 4.11 3.76
N PRO A 65 7.75 5.42 3.56
CA PRO A 65 7.29 5.93 2.27
C PRO A 65 8.24 5.69 1.10
N ILE A 66 9.55 5.90 1.29
CA ILE A 66 10.52 5.77 0.21
C ILE A 66 10.66 4.31 -0.23
N VAL A 67 10.65 3.37 0.72
CA VAL A 67 10.70 1.94 0.42
C VAL A 67 9.39 1.47 -0.23
N ALA A 68 8.24 1.90 0.29
CA ALA A 68 6.95 1.58 -0.31
C ALA A 68 6.86 2.07 -1.76
N ARG A 69 7.32 3.29 -2.04
CA ARG A 69 7.40 3.82 -3.41
C ARG A 69 8.31 2.98 -4.30
N GLN A 70 9.49 2.59 -3.81
CA GLN A 70 10.43 1.77 -4.58
C GLN A 70 9.82 0.41 -4.95
N LEU A 71 9.14 -0.23 -4.00
CA LEU A 71 8.44 -1.50 -4.25
C LEU A 71 7.28 -1.32 -5.23
N ALA A 72 6.51 -0.24 -5.11
CA ALA A 72 5.40 0.06 -5.99
C ALA A 72 5.85 0.31 -7.45
N LEU A 73 6.97 1.01 -7.65
CA LEU A 73 7.55 1.24 -8.98
C LEU A 73 7.98 -0.04 -9.68
N SER A 74 8.28 -1.12 -8.92
CA SER A 74 8.61 -2.41 -9.52
C SER A 74 7.42 -3.07 -10.22
N GLN A 75 6.18 -2.65 -9.93
CA GLN A 75 4.92 -3.23 -10.44
C GLN A 75 4.77 -4.74 -10.19
N ARG A 76 5.54 -5.31 -9.24
CA ARG A 76 5.50 -6.73 -8.87
C ARG A 76 4.44 -7.07 -7.84
N TYR A 77 3.84 -6.06 -7.22
CA TYR A 77 2.90 -6.19 -6.11
C TYR A 77 1.55 -5.62 -6.49
N ASP A 78 0.47 -6.28 -6.07
CA ASP A 78 -0.90 -5.82 -6.24
C ASP A 78 -1.30 -4.82 -5.15
N ALA A 79 -0.70 -4.91 -3.96
CA ALA A 79 -0.80 -3.90 -2.91
C ALA A 79 0.42 -3.94 -1.97
N ILE A 80 0.69 -2.83 -1.31
CA ILE A 80 1.76 -2.69 -0.32
C ILE A 80 1.15 -2.29 1.02
N ILE A 81 1.56 -2.94 2.10
CA ILE A 81 1.08 -2.69 3.46
C ILE A 81 2.20 -2.03 4.24
N CYS A 82 2.01 -0.78 4.64
CA CYS A 82 2.97 -0.07 5.49
C CYS A 82 2.60 -0.27 6.95
N LEU A 83 3.48 -0.83 7.77
CA LEU A 83 3.26 -1.06 9.20
C LEU A 83 4.27 -0.29 10.05
N GLY A 84 3.78 0.37 11.10
CA GLY A 84 4.63 1.14 12.00
C GLY A 84 3.84 1.81 13.12
N ALA A 85 4.56 2.43 14.05
CA ALA A 85 3.94 3.22 15.11
C ALA A 85 4.78 4.47 15.41
N VAL A 86 4.12 5.62 15.48
CA VAL A 86 4.66 6.91 15.90
C VAL A 86 3.87 7.32 17.13
N ILE A 87 4.56 7.41 18.27
CA ILE A 87 3.94 7.69 19.58
C ILE A 87 4.41 9.06 20.04
N ARG A 88 3.49 9.92 20.49
CA ARG A 88 3.81 11.30 20.86
C ARG A 88 4.83 11.35 22.01
N GLY A 89 5.89 12.12 21.78
CA GLY A 89 6.92 12.42 22.78
C GLY A 89 6.78 13.83 23.34
N GLN A 90 7.86 14.36 23.89
CA GLN A 90 7.89 15.70 24.50
C GLN A 90 8.18 16.84 23.50
N THR A 91 8.53 16.50 22.27
CA THR A 91 8.91 17.47 21.24
C THR A 91 7.97 17.40 20.04
N PRO A 92 7.96 18.44 19.18
CA PRO A 92 7.17 18.43 17.93
C PRO A 92 7.56 17.36 16.92
N HIS A 93 8.59 16.53 17.19
CA HIS A 93 9.04 15.46 16.31
C HIS A 93 7.91 14.53 15.87
N PHE A 94 6.96 14.24 16.76
CA PHE A 94 5.77 13.45 16.44
C PHE A 94 5.00 14.04 15.26
N ASP A 95 4.71 15.34 15.27
CA ASP A 95 3.87 15.99 14.27
C ASP A 95 4.57 16.01 12.91
N TYR A 96 5.88 16.23 12.87
CA TYR A 96 6.67 16.17 11.63
C TYR A 96 6.74 14.76 11.06
N VAL A 97 7.06 13.75 11.87
CA VAL A 97 7.17 12.37 11.39
C VAL A 97 5.81 11.83 10.95
N SER A 98 4.78 11.96 11.77
CA SER A 98 3.45 11.41 11.44
C SER A 98 2.84 12.05 10.18
N SER A 99 2.96 13.39 10.04
CA SER A 99 2.49 14.12 8.86
C SER A 99 3.23 13.68 7.59
N GLU A 100 4.57 13.69 7.60
CA GLU A 100 5.34 13.40 6.39
C GLU A 100 5.27 11.93 5.98
N VAL A 101 5.13 11.01 6.93
CA VAL A 101 4.89 9.59 6.64
C VAL A 101 3.53 9.39 5.97
N ALA A 102 2.48 10.02 6.49
CA ALA A 102 1.14 9.95 5.87
C ALA A 102 1.13 10.52 4.46
N LYS A 103 1.71 11.71 4.26
CA LYS A 103 1.83 12.33 2.92
C LYS A 103 2.66 11.47 1.97
N GLY A 104 3.78 10.94 2.44
CA GLY A 104 4.68 10.13 1.63
C GLY A 104 4.03 8.83 1.16
N ILE A 105 3.30 8.13 2.04
CA ILE A 105 2.56 6.91 1.70
C ILE A 105 1.45 7.20 0.69
N ALA A 106 0.67 8.26 0.91
CA ALA A 106 -0.37 8.69 -0.02
C ALA A 106 0.21 9.04 -1.40
N ALA A 107 1.31 9.80 -1.44
CA ALA A 107 2.00 10.16 -2.67
C ALA A 107 2.58 8.93 -3.39
N ALA A 108 3.14 7.96 -2.65
CA ALA A 108 3.65 6.72 -3.23
C ALA A 108 2.54 5.95 -3.96
N SER A 109 1.35 5.85 -3.36
CA SER A 109 0.21 5.19 -4.02
C SER A 109 -0.26 5.96 -5.25
N PHE A 110 -0.47 7.27 -5.12
CA PHE A 110 -0.97 8.11 -6.23
C PHE A 110 -0.02 8.14 -7.43
N GLN A 111 1.30 8.25 -7.20
CA GLN A 111 2.30 8.35 -8.25
C GLN A 111 2.53 7.04 -9.02
N THR A 112 2.26 5.89 -8.40
CA THR A 112 2.61 4.58 -8.96
C THR A 112 1.39 3.77 -9.42
N GLY A 113 0.19 4.17 -8.98
CA GLY A 113 -1.05 3.45 -9.26
C GLY A 113 -1.19 2.11 -8.51
N VAL A 114 -0.23 1.77 -7.65
CA VAL A 114 -0.31 0.59 -6.76
C VAL A 114 -0.92 1.05 -5.43
N PRO A 115 -1.94 0.36 -4.89
CA PRO A 115 -2.44 0.62 -3.54
C PRO A 115 -1.34 0.50 -2.49
N VAL A 116 -1.13 1.56 -1.71
CA VAL A 116 -0.24 1.55 -0.55
C VAL A 116 -1.07 1.86 0.68
N ILE A 117 -1.24 0.88 1.56
CA ILE A 117 -2.08 0.97 2.75
C ILE A 117 -1.33 1.69 3.87
N PHE A 118 -1.94 2.74 4.40
CA PHE A 118 -1.45 3.50 5.54
C PHE A 118 -1.72 2.77 6.86
N GLY A 119 -0.82 1.88 7.25
CA GLY A 119 -0.89 1.14 8.52
C GLY A 119 0.09 1.65 9.58
N ILE A 120 0.23 2.98 9.71
CA ILE A 120 1.07 3.62 10.72
C ILE A 120 0.19 4.12 11.86
N LEU A 121 0.35 3.55 13.06
CA LEU A 121 -0.34 4.06 14.24
C LEU A 121 0.23 5.42 14.65
N THR A 122 -0.62 6.43 14.73
CA THR A 122 -0.28 7.78 15.20
C THR A 122 -1.06 8.06 16.48
N VAL A 123 -0.44 7.88 17.64
CA VAL A 123 -1.12 7.89 18.94
C VAL A 123 -0.38 8.74 19.96
N ASP A 124 -1.10 9.21 20.98
CA ASP A 124 -0.52 10.06 22.02
C ASP A 124 0.20 9.25 23.10
N THR A 125 -0.20 7.99 23.32
CA THR A 125 0.36 7.16 24.40
C THR A 125 0.65 5.73 23.97
N MET A 126 1.60 5.09 24.66
CA MET A 126 1.90 3.66 24.47
C MET A 126 0.67 2.77 24.73
N GLN A 127 -0.15 3.11 25.72
CA GLN A 127 -1.38 2.37 25.99
C GLN A 127 -2.33 2.40 24.77
N GLN A 128 -2.55 3.57 24.16
CA GLN A 128 -3.37 3.67 22.94
C GLN A 128 -2.80 2.85 21.78
N ALA A 129 -1.47 2.73 21.69
CA ALA A 129 -0.80 1.92 20.70
C ALA A 129 -1.10 0.42 20.91
N LEU A 130 -0.94 -0.07 22.14
CA LEU A 130 -1.17 -1.47 22.48
C LEU A 130 -2.65 -1.88 22.37
N GLU A 131 -3.58 -0.98 22.70
CA GLU A 131 -5.01 -1.20 22.50
C GLU A 131 -5.37 -1.42 21.01
N ARG A 132 -4.59 -0.83 20.10
CA ARG A 132 -4.73 -0.92 18.64
C ARG A 132 -3.89 -2.03 18.00
N ALA A 133 -3.00 -2.65 18.76
CA ALA A 133 -2.07 -3.67 18.29
C ALA A 133 -2.18 -4.96 19.15
N GLY A 134 -3.40 -5.40 19.44
CA GLY A 134 -3.67 -6.75 19.93
C GLY A 134 -4.36 -6.88 21.29
N ILE A 135 -4.45 -5.82 22.11
CA ILE A 135 -5.15 -5.92 23.40
C ILE A 135 -6.68 -5.85 23.23
N LYS A 136 -7.18 -4.86 22.48
CA LYS A 136 -8.62 -4.68 22.23
C LYS A 136 -8.96 -4.96 20.77
N ALA A 137 -8.15 -4.44 19.88
CA ALA A 137 -8.22 -4.66 18.44
C ALA A 137 -6.80 -4.81 17.90
N ASN A 138 -6.66 -5.39 16.71
CA ASN A 138 -5.39 -5.42 16.00
C ASN A 138 -5.58 -4.81 14.61
N HIS A 139 -5.21 -3.54 14.46
CA HIS A 139 -5.31 -2.84 13.18
C HIS A 139 -4.42 -3.46 12.09
N GLY A 140 -3.41 -4.27 12.45
CA GLY A 140 -2.66 -5.07 11.47
C GLY A 140 -3.57 -5.94 10.61
N TRP A 141 -4.64 -6.50 11.21
CA TRP A 141 -5.67 -7.25 10.49
C TRP A 141 -6.44 -6.34 9.53
N GLU A 142 -6.91 -5.18 9.99
CA GLU A 142 -7.66 -4.23 9.18
C GLU A 142 -6.84 -3.71 7.99
N TYR A 143 -5.54 -3.46 8.20
CA TYR A 143 -4.64 -3.04 7.12
C TYR A 143 -4.46 -4.11 6.05
N ALA A 144 -4.38 -5.38 6.46
CA ALA A 144 -4.36 -6.50 5.52
C ALA A 144 -5.69 -6.67 4.76
N MET A 145 -6.83 -6.49 5.42
CA MET A 145 -8.15 -6.48 4.77
C MET A 145 -8.24 -5.40 3.70
N ASN A 146 -7.85 -4.17 4.04
CA ASN A 146 -7.84 -3.06 3.08
C ASN A 146 -6.93 -3.36 1.88
N ALA A 147 -5.78 -3.99 2.10
CA ALA A 147 -4.89 -4.40 1.01
C ALA A 147 -5.51 -5.45 0.09
N LEU A 148 -6.15 -6.48 0.65
CA LEU A 148 -6.81 -7.54 -0.11
C LEU A 148 -7.93 -6.97 -1.01
N GLU A 149 -8.75 -6.09 -0.44
CA GLU A 149 -9.85 -5.45 -1.17
C GLU A 149 -9.33 -4.54 -2.28
N MET A 150 -8.35 -3.67 -1.97
CA MET A 150 -7.79 -2.76 -2.95
C MET A 150 -7.02 -3.48 -4.06
N ALA A 151 -6.27 -4.53 -3.72
CA ALA A 151 -5.54 -5.34 -4.69
C ALA A 151 -6.49 -5.97 -5.72
N SER A 152 -7.56 -6.62 -5.24
CA SER A 152 -8.56 -7.26 -6.11
C SER A 152 -9.37 -6.25 -6.92
N LEU A 153 -9.76 -5.12 -6.32
CA LEU A 153 -10.46 -4.03 -7.00
C LEU A 153 -9.60 -3.44 -8.13
N MET A 154 -8.35 -3.09 -7.85
CA MET A 154 -7.45 -2.49 -8.84
C MET A 154 -7.16 -3.44 -10.00
N ARG A 155 -7.08 -4.74 -9.74
CA ARG A 155 -6.96 -5.76 -10.79
C ARG A 155 -8.22 -5.79 -11.67
N LYS A 156 -9.41 -5.79 -11.09
CA LYS A 156 -10.68 -5.73 -11.83
C LYS A 156 -10.77 -4.47 -12.70
N LEU A 157 -10.38 -3.31 -12.17
CA LEU A 157 -10.38 -2.05 -12.93
C LEU A 157 -9.41 -2.11 -14.12
N ARG A 158 -8.21 -2.67 -13.92
CA ARG A 158 -7.20 -2.80 -15.00
C ARG A 158 -7.64 -3.75 -16.12
N SER A 159 -8.22 -4.90 -15.79
CA SER A 159 -8.66 -5.87 -16.79
C SER A 159 -9.80 -5.32 -17.66
N ASN A 160 -10.83 -4.71 -17.05
CA ASN A 160 -11.98 -4.18 -17.79
C ASN A 160 -11.61 -3.00 -18.70
N LEU A 161 -10.65 -2.15 -18.29
CA LEU A 161 -10.16 -1.06 -19.15
C LEU A 161 -9.41 -1.60 -20.38
N THR A 162 -8.66 -2.69 -20.21
CA THR A 162 -7.97 -3.36 -21.33
C THR A 162 -8.98 -3.96 -22.32
N GLU A 163 -10.01 -4.67 -21.84
CA GLU A 163 -11.06 -5.24 -22.71
C GLU A 163 -11.88 -4.18 -23.45
N THR A 164 -12.18 -3.06 -22.79
CA THR A 164 -12.93 -1.96 -23.43
C THR A 164 -12.12 -1.30 -24.54
N TYR A 165 -10.79 -1.17 -24.36
CA TYR A 165 -9.90 -0.58 -25.36
C TYR A 165 -9.61 -1.53 -26.54
N THR A 166 -9.54 -2.85 -26.31
CA THR A 166 -9.37 -3.83 -27.40
C THR A 166 -10.63 -4.01 -28.22
N LEU A 167 -11.82 -3.91 -27.61
CA LEU A 167 -13.10 -3.99 -28.31
C LEU A 167 -13.50 -2.68 -29.00
N ASN A 168 -12.94 -1.55 -28.58
CA ASN A 168 -13.14 -0.24 -29.19
C ASN A 168 -11.81 0.56 -29.20
N PRO A 169 -10.88 0.24 -30.11
CA PRO A 169 -9.65 1.00 -30.24
C PRO A 169 -9.99 2.36 -30.87
N GLN A 170 -10.31 3.35 -30.04
CA GLN A 170 -10.31 4.73 -30.49
C GLN A 170 -8.86 5.09 -30.83
N PRO A 171 -8.58 5.62 -32.03
CA PRO A 171 -7.26 6.17 -32.31
C PRO A 171 -6.98 7.25 -31.26
N LEU A 172 -5.78 7.22 -30.68
CA LEU A 172 -5.26 8.37 -29.93
C LEU A 172 -5.49 9.62 -30.80
N PRO A 173 -6.04 10.72 -30.25
CA PRO A 173 -6.13 11.97 -30.98
C PRO A 173 -4.71 12.29 -31.47
N ALA A 174 -4.53 12.33 -32.79
CA ALA A 174 -3.25 12.68 -33.38
C ALA A 174 -2.78 13.98 -32.72
N ALA A 175 -1.59 13.97 -32.13
CA ALA A 175 -0.98 15.16 -31.54
C ALA A 175 -0.96 16.26 -32.60
N HIS A 176 -1.92 17.18 -32.51
CA HIS A 176 -1.93 18.36 -33.35
C HIS A 176 -0.83 19.28 -32.86
N GLY A 177 0.23 19.38 -33.66
CA GLY A 177 1.17 20.51 -33.63
C GLY A 177 2.63 20.13 -33.41
N GLN A 178 3.35 19.87 -34.51
CA GLN A 178 4.58 20.60 -34.88
C GLN A 178 5.18 20.02 -36.17
N GLU A 179 4.54 20.29 -37.30
CA GLU A 179 5.22 20.26 -38.61
C GLU A 179 4.73 21.47 -39.40
N SER A 180 5.48 22.59 -39.35
CA SER A 180 5.53 23.59 -40.42
C SER A 180 6.35 24.83 -40.05
N ILE A 181 7.66 24.74 -39.78
CA ILE A 181 8.60 25.82 -40.16
C ILE A 181 9.98 25.20 -40.43
N ILE A 182 10.13 24.52 -41.55
CA ILE A 182 11.42 24.44 -42.26
C ILE A 182 11.09 24.61 -43.75
N ASN A 183 11.73 25.60 -44.38
CA ASN A 183 11.73 25.96 -45.80
C ASN A 183 10.69 26.99 -46.30
N SER A 184 11.06 28.27 -46.21
CA SER A 184 11.04 29.17 -47.38
C SER A 184 11.86 30.44 -47.15
N GLN A 185 12.96 30.55 -47.92
CA GLN A 185 13.82 31.71 -48.21
C GLN A 185 14.81 32.18 -47.15
#